data_AF-A0AAJ0ZNK6-F1
#
_entry.id   AF-A0AAJ0ZNK6-F1
#
_cell.length_a   1.000
_cell.length_b   1.000
_cell.length_c   1.000
_cell.angle_alpha   90.00
_cell.angle_beta   90.00
_cell.angle_gamma   90.00
#
_symmetry.space_group_name_H-M   'P 1'
#
loop_
_entity.id
_entity.type
_entity.pdbx_description
1 polymer ?
#
loop_
_entity_poly.entity_id
_entity_poly.type
_entity_poly.pdbx_seq_one_letter_code
_entity_poly.pdbx_strand_id
1 'polypeptide(L)'
;MEKHTPHYDLSVIKADVARLGAAAFTRTALVSGRHLGLTSRDMQQVIAGLQGKMLYKSMTSYLDHRIWQDVYYTHIDSVDLYIKVTYRPGGGPPVISFKEKHP
;
A
#
# COMPACT_ATOMS: atom_id res chain seq x y z
N MET A 1 7.94 -14.92 -7.27
CA MET A 1 7.10 -15.88 -6.50
C MET A 1 5.91 -15.13 -5.91
N GLU A 2 4.80 -15.81 -5.63
CA GLU A 2 3.58 -15.22 -5.07
C GLU A 2 3.05 -16.07 -3.89
N LYS A 3 2.46 -15.43 -2.87
CA LYS A 3 1.77 -16.06 -1.74
C LYS A 3 0.53 -15.27 -1.31
N HIS A 4 -0.38 -15.92 -0.57
CA HIS A 4 -1.59 -15.30 0.00
C HIS A 4 -1.46 -14.98 1.50
N THR A 5 -0.24 -14.77 1.97
CA THR A 5 0.05 -14.32 3.34
C THR A 5 0.88 -13.05 3.23
N PRO A 6 0.56 -11.99 3.99
CA PRO A 6 1.31 -10.74 3.86
C PRO A 6 2.78 -11.00 4.21
N HIS A 7 3.67 -10.29 3.54
CA HIS A 7 5.09 -10.33 3.88
C HIS A 7 5.40 -9.36 5.03
N TYR A 8 4.72 -8.23 5.07
CA TYR A 8 4.90 -7.20 6.08
C TYR A 8 3.79 -7.26 7.13
N ASP A 9 4.15 -6.96 8.38
CA ASP A 9 3.16 -6.85 9.44
C ASP A 9 2.29 -5.60 9.22
N LEU A 10 0.99 -5.83 9.05
CA LEU A 10 0.02 -4.76 8.80
C LEU A 10 -0.05 -3.74 9.94
N SER A 11 0.18 -4.16 11.19
CA SER A 11 0.22 -3.25 12.33
C SER A 11 1.39 -2.27 12.23
N VAL A 12 2.56 -2.74 11.78
CA VAL A 12 3.76 -1.93 11.56
C VAL A 12 3.54 -0.95 10.40
N ILE A 13 2.94 -1.41 9.29
CA ILE A 13 2.59 -0.53 8.16
C ILE A 13 1.71 0.63 8.64
N LYS A 14 0.66 0.34 9.42
CA LYS A 14 -0.26 1.36 9.96
C LYS A 14 0.47 2.35 10.87
N ALA A 15 1.32 1.85 11.77
CA ALA A 15 2.10 2.69 12.68
C ALA A 15 3.04 3.64 11.92
N ASP A 16 3.73 3.15 10.89
CA ASP A 16 4.64 3.98 10.10
C ASP A 16 3.91 5.04 9.27
N VAL A 17 2.76 4.70 8.68
CA VAL A 17 1.94 5.68 7.95
C VAL A 17 1.40 6.75 8.89
N ALA A 18 0.92 6.37 10.06
CA ALA A 18 0.46 7.34 11.06
C ALA A 18 1.59 8.27 11.52
N ARG A 19 2.81 7.74 11.67
CA ARG A 19 3.99 8.50 12.09
C ARG A 19 4.49 9.47 11.02
N LEU A 20 4.44 9.09 9.75
CA LEU A 20 5.06 9.85 8.65
C LEU A 20 4.08 10.71 7.85
N GLY A 21 2.79 10.42 7.96
CA GLY A 21 1.75 11.08 7.18
C GLY A 21 2.03 11.01 5.68
N ALA A 22 2.02 12.17 5.02
CA ALA A 22 2.21 12.26 3.57
C ALA A 22 3.56 11.68 3.08
N ALA A 23 4.59 11.66 3.94
CA ALA A 23 5.93 11.18 3.59
C ALA A 23 6.01 9.65 3.41
N ALA A 24 5.00 8.89 3.86
CA ALA A 24 4.90 7.45 3.61
C ALA A 24 4.49 7.11 2.15
N PHE A 25 4.06 8.11 1.38
CA PHE A 25 3.59 7.93 0.01
C PHE A 25 4.62 8.45 -1.00
N THR A 26 4.77 7.74 -2.12
CA THR A 26 5.56 8.30 -3.23
C THR A 26 4.88 9.53 -3.83
N ARG A 27 5.65 10.40 -4.50
CA ARG A 27 5.08 11.53 -5.23
C ARG A 27 4.00 11.08 -6.23
N THR A 28 4.26 9.98 -6.95
CA THR A 28 3.28 9.40 -7.88
C THR A 28 2.03 8.93 -7.16
N ALA A 29 2.15 8.29 -5.99
CA ALA A 29 1.01 7.86 -5.20
C ALA A 29 0.16 9.03 -4.69
N LEU A 30 0.79 10.13 -4.26
CA LEU A 30 0.09 11.37 -3.88
C LEU A 30 -0.62 12.02 -5.06
N VAL A 31 -0.05 11.95 -6.27
CA VAL A 31 -0.69 12.43 -7.49
C VAL A 31 -1.88 11.54 -7.86
N SER A 32 -1.70 10.22 -7.91
CA SER A 32 -2.78 9.27 -8.19
C SER A 32 -3.90 9.35 -7.17
N GLY A 33 -3.60 9.43 -5.87
CA GLY A 33 -4.59 9.63 -4.81
C GLY A 33 -5.42 10.89 -5.05
N ARG A 34 -4.78 12.01 -5.41
CA ARG A 34 -5.49 13.25 -5.76
C ARG A 34 -6.40 13.12 -6.99
N HIS A 35 -5.98 12.37 -8.02
CA HIS A 35 -6.84 12.08 -9.18
C HIS A 35 -8.08 11.26 -8.80
N LEU A 36 -7.98 10.47 -7.73
CA LEU A 36 -9.08 9.70 -7.15
C LEU A 36 -9.89 10.52 -6.13
N GLY A 37 -9.64 11.82 -6.00
CA GLY A 37 -10.31 12.70 -5.03
C GLY A 37 -9.81 12.55 -3.58
N LEU A 38 -8.75 11.77 -3.34
CA LEU A 38 -8.23 11.52 -2.00
C LEU A 38 -7.17 12.56 -1.61
N THR A 39 -7.33 13.16 -0.44
CA THR A 39 -6.27 13.93 0.22
C THR A 39 -5.25 12.99 0.85
N SER A 40 -4.09 13.51 1.25
CA SER A 40 -3.10 12.72 2.01
C SER A 40 -3.63 12.24 3.36
N ARG A 41 -4.65 12.90 3.93
CA ARG A 41 -5.33 12.46 5.15
C ARG A 41 -6.25 11.28 4.85
N ASP A 42 -7.00 11.34 3.76
CA ASP A 42 -7.87 10.24 3.34
C ASP A 42 -7.02 9.00 3.05
N MET A 43 -5.92 9.17 2.30
CA MET A 43 -4.95 8.09 2.05
C MET A 43 -4.44 7.44 3.34
N GLN A 44 -4.15 8.22 4.41
CA GLN A 44 -3.77 7.66 5.71
C GLN A 44 -4.92 6.87 6.36
N GLN A 45 -6.15 7.38 6.29
CA GLN A 45 -7.33 6.69 6.82
C GLN A 45 -7.58 5.37 6.08
N VAL A 46 -7.38 5.34 4.76
CA VAL A 46 -7.45 4.11 3.98
C VAL A 46 -6.48 3.06 4.50
N ILE A 47 -5.21 3.42 4.74
CA ILE A 47 -4.23 2.47 5.28
C ILE A 47 -4.58 2.05 6.70
N ALA A 48 -5.05 2.98 7.55
CA ALA A 48 -5.50 2.67 8.90
C ALA A 48 -6.67 1.67 8.91
N GLY A 49 -7.55 1.72 7.90
CA GLY A 49 -8.69 0.83 7.71
C GLY A 49 -8.37 -0.55 7.14
N LEU A 50 -7.16 -0.77 6.58
CA LEU A 50 -6.80 -2.06 5.98
C LEU A 50 -6.91 -3.22 6.97
N GLN A 51 -7.33 -4.39 6.47
CA GLN A 51 -7.45 -5.62 7.24
C GLN A 51 -6.67 -6.75 6.57
N GLY A 52 -6.20 -7.73 7.34
CA GLY A 52 -5.44 -8.87 6.79
C GLY A 52 -6.18 -9.60 5.66
N LYS A 53 -7.51 -9.75 5.78
CA LYS A 53 -8.37 -10.37 4.76
C LYS A 53 -8.46 -9.59 3.44
N MET A 54 -8.05 -8.32 3.43
CA MET A 54 -7.99 -7.50 2.22
C MET A 54 -6.72 -7.75 1.40
N LEU A 55 -5.80 -8.58 1.89
CA LEU A 55 -4.64 -8.97 1.10
C LEU A 55 -5.13 -9.71 -0.16
N TYR A 56 -4.84 -9.14 -1.32
CA TYR A 56 -5.04 -9.79 -2.59
C TYR A 56 -3.91 -10.79 -2.84
N LYS A 57 -2.66 -10.33 -2.71
CA LYS A 57 -1.46 -11.17 -2.84
C LYS A 57 -0.22 -10.49 -2.30
N SER A 58 0.80 -11.29 -2.02
CA SER A 58 2.17 -10.83 -1.77
C SER A 58 3.10 -11.44 -2.81
N MET A 59 3.86 -10.62 -3.53
CA MET A 59 4.71 -11.09 -4.63
C MET A 59 6.08 -10.42 -4.66
N THR A 60 7.07 -11.13 -5.19
CA THR A 60 8.42 -10.58 -5.43
C THR A 60 8.62 -10.19 -6.90
N SER A 61 9.63 -9.36 -7.17
CA SER A 61 10.12 -9.16 -8.54
C SER A 61 10.99 -10.34 -8.98
N TYR A 62 11.08 -10.57 -10.30
CA TYR A 62 12.06 -11.49 -10.88
C TYR A 62 13.49 -10.97 -10.74
N LEU A 63 13.66 -9.64 -10.78
CA LEU A 63 14.98 -8.99 -10.72
C LEU A 63 15.57 -9.03 -9.30
N ASP A 64 14.71 -9.03 -8.27
CA ASP A 64 15.12 -9.14 -6.88
C ASP A 64 14.05 -9.86 -6.06
N HIS A 65 14.35 -11.09 -5.65
CA HIS A 65 13.47 -11.95 -4.85
C HIS A 65 13.44 -11.57 -3.37
N ARG A 66 14.28 -10.61 -2.93
CA ARG A 66 14.29 -10.10 -1.56
C ARG A 66 13.27 -8.98 -1.35
N ILE A 67 12.86 -8.32 -2.43
CA ILE A 67 11.87 -7.25 -2.38
C ILE A 67 10.48 -7.86 -2.56
N TRP A 68 9.68 -7.75 -1.51
CA TRP A 68 8.28 -8.17 -1.51
C TRP A 68 7.35 -6.98 -1.68
N GLN A 69 6.24 -7.22 -2.36
CA GLN A 69 5.16 -6.28 -2.50
C GLN A 69 3.88 -6.92 -2.00
N ASP A 70 3.36 -6.40 -0.90
CA ASP A 70 2.03 -6.73 -0.43
C ASP A 70 1.02 -5.87 -1.19
N VAL A 71 0.05 -6.52 -1.82
CA VAL A 71 -1.03 -5.89 -2.58
C VAL A 71 -2.32 -6.14 -1.82
N TYR A 72 -2.91 -5.08 -1.29
CA TYR A 72 -4.24 -5.10 -0.70
C TYR A 72 -5.26 -4.61 -1.72
N TYR A 73 -6.46 -5.15 -1.64
CA TYR A 73 -7.62 -4.72 -2.40
C TYR A 73 -8.69 -4.20 -1.45
N THR A 74 -9.16 -2.98 -1.70
CA THR A 74 -10.29 -2.40 -0.96
C THR A 74 -11.20 -1.64 -1.92
N HIS A 75 -12.44 -1.47 -1.51
CA HIS A 75 -13.42 -0.66 -2.20
C HIS A 75 -13.73 0.55 -1.32
N ILE A 76 -13.57 1.76 -1.87
CA ILE A 76 -13.86 3.00 -1.16
C ILE A 76 -14.78 3.83 -2.04
N ASP A 77 -15.92 4.20 -1.45
CA ASP A 77 -17.05 4.86 -2.10
C ASP A 77 -17.54 4.11 -3.35
N SER A 78 -16.98 4.43 -4.51
CA SER A 78 -17.31 3.83 -5.81
C SER A 78 -16.08 3.38 -6.59
N VAL A 79 -14.91 3.34 -5.94
CA VAL A 79 -13.63 3.06 -6.58
C VAL A 79 -13.00 1.81 -5.99
N ASP A 80 -12.69 0.85 -6.86
CA ASP A 80 -11.86 -0.29 -6.55
C ASP A 80 -10.38 0.09 -6.54
N LEU A 81 -9.70 -0.14 -5.42
CA LEU A 81 -8.32 0.27 -5.21
C LEU A 81 -7.40 -0.90 -4.90
N TYR A 82 -6.30 -0.98 -5.65
CA TYR A 82 -5.12 -1.73 -5.25
C TYR A 82 -4.17 -0.83 -4.48
N ILE A 83 -3.79 -1.29 -3.29
CA ILE A 83 -2.82 -0.63 -2.43
C ILE A 83 -1.59 -1.51 -2.38
N LYS A 84 -0.45 -0.99 -2.84
CA LYS A 84 0.81 -1.72 -2.86
C LYS A 84 1.73 -1.18 -1.78
N VAL A 85 2.26 -2.09 -0.96
CA VAL A 85 3.21 -1.79 0.11
C VAL A 85 4.51 -2.53 -0.15
N THR A 86 5.62 -1.81 -0.10
CA THR A 86 6.97 -2.37 -0.25
C THR A 86 7.92 -1.70 0.73
N TYR A 87 8.71 -2.50 1.46
CA TYR A 87 9.87 -2.00 2.21
C TYR A 87 11.15 -2.21 1.41
N ARG A 88 12.09 -1.28 1.57
CA ARG A 88 13.42 -1.39 0.96
C ARG A 88 14.35 -2.22 1.84
N PRO A 89 15.28 -3.01 1.24
CA PRO A 89 16.25 -3.82 2.00
C PRO A 89 17.21 -3.06 2.94
N GLY A 90 17.17 -1.73 2.99
CA GLY A 90 17.97 -0.90 3.91
C GLY A 90 17.19 -0.36 5.12
N GLY A 91 15.96 -0.83 5.33
CA GLY A 91 15.07 -0.29 6.35
C GLY A 91 14.48 1.07 5.95
N GLY A 92 13.89 1.75 6.92
CA GLY A 92 13.07 2.93 6.70
C GLY A 92 11.61 2.59 6.39
N PRO A 93 10.78 3.61 6.18
CA PRO A 93 9.35 3.42 6.11
C PRO A 93 8.87 2.73 4.83
N PRO A 94 7.63 2.18 4.88
CA PRO A 94 7.04 1.56 3.71
C PRO A 94 6.85 2.60 2.61
N VAL A 95 7.10 2.15 1.38
CA VAL A 95 6.70 2.86 0.18
C VAL A 95 5.30 2.39 -0.20
N ILE A 96 4.33 3.29 -0.16
CA ILE A 96 2.93 2.98 -0.46
C ILE A 96 2.48 3.62 -1.77
N SER A 97 1.72 2.87 -2.56
CA SER A 97 1.07 3.38 -3.77
C SER A 97 -0.39 2.91 -3.91
N PHE A 98 -1.22 3.80 -4.45
CA PHE A 98 -2.61 3.53 -4.80
C PHE A 98 -2.71 3.40 -6.31
N LYS A 99 -3.41 2.37 -6.77
CA LYS A 99 -3.76 2.19 -8.17
C LYS A 99 -5.24 1.89 -8.25
N GLU A 100 -5.93 2.62 -9.13
CA GLU A 100 -7.27 2.23 -9.53
C GLU A 100 -7.21 0.86 -10.20
N LYS A 101 -8.17 0.01 -9.84
CA LYS A 101 -8.38 -1.26 -10.53
C LYS A 101 -9.30 -0.97 -11.71
N HIS A 102 -8.73 -0.94 -12.91
CA HIS A 102 -9.54 -1.00 -14.11
C HIS A 102 -10.06 -2.43 -14.31
N PRO A 103 -11.33 -2.60 -14.75
CA PRO A 103 -11.90 -3.90 -15.08
C PRO A 103 -11.17 -4.60 -16.24
#